data_AF-A0A7W7FTV4-F1
#
_entry.id   AF-A0A7W7FTV4-F1
#
_cell.length_a   1.000
_cell.length_b   1.000
_cell.length_c   1.000
_cell.angle_alpha   90.00
_cell.angle_beta   90.00
_cell.angle_gamma   90.00
#
_symmetry.space_group_name_H-M   'P 1'
#
loop_
_entity.id
_entity.type
_entity.pdbx_description
1 polymer ?
#
loop_
_entity_poly.entity_id
_entity_poly.type
_entity_poly.pdbx_seq_one_letter_code
_entity_poly.pdbx_strand_id
1 'polypeptide(L)'
;MSTTTPGMLQAAGHLGDTQSVARNGMNTVSGALASLKSTWTGRACEAYDASMNAWMDDCKLIVHKLGEMIEMMNGNRKVITEGEQANADTAARIPVGAGGGGLPGV
;
A
#
# COMPACT_ATOMS: atom_id res chain seq x y z
N MET A 1 -0.30 2.92 -23.09
CA MET A 1 -0.46 2.22 -21.78
C MET A 1 0.58 2.78 -20.84
N SER A 2 0.15 3.41 -19.76
CA SER A 2 1.04 3.95 -18.74
C SER A 2 1.59 2.80 -17.89
N THR A 3 2.91 2.68 -17.85
CA THR A 3 3.63 1.63 -17.10
C THR A 3 3.55 1.82 -15.59
N THR A 4 3.08 2.98 -15.13
CA THR A 4 3.00 3.38 -13.72
C THR A 4 1.83 2.68 -13.00
N THR A 5 0.68 2.56 -13.66
CA THR A 5 -0.55 2.02 -13.05
C THR A 5 -0.48 0.53 -12.71
N PRO A 6 0.05 -0.37 -13.58
CA PRO A 6 0.21 -1.79 -13.26
C PRO A 6 1.22 -2.04 -12.13
N GLY A 7 2.34 -1.30 -12.11
CA GLY A 7 3.36 -1.46 -11.06
C GLY A 7 2.87 -1.05 -9.67
N MET A 8 2.11 0.05 -9.59
CA MET A 8 1.48 0.47 -8.34
C MET A 8 0.40 -0.51 -7.85
N LEU A 9 -0.35 -1.13 -8.76
CA LEU A 9 -1.32 -2.16 -8.40
C LEU A 9 -0.65 -3.39 -7.77
N GLN A 10 0.44 -3.84 -8.40
CA GLN A 10 1.21 -4.96 -7.88
C GLN A 10 1.84 -4.64 -6.51
N ALA A 11 2.41 -3.44 -6.37
CA ALA A 11 2.97 -2.99 -5.09
C ALA A 11 1.89 -2.89 -3.99
N ALA A 12 0.73 -2.31 -4.28
CA ALA A 12 -0.38 -2.23 -3.33
C ALA A 12 -0.89 -3.63 -2.92
N GLY A 13 -0.95 -4.58 -3.85
CA GLY A 13 -1.25 -5.98 -3.55
C GLY A 13 -0.24 -6.60 -2.58
N HIS A 14 1.06 -6.49 -2.89
CA HIS A 14 2.12 -7.01 -2.02
C HIS A 14 2.12 -6.37 -0.62
N LEU A 15 1.85 -5.07 -0.51
CA LEU A 15 1.72 -4.40 0.79
C LEU A 15 0.48 -4.88 1.55
N GLY A 16 -0.64 -5.11 0.87
CA GLY A 16 -1.85 -5.67 1.46
C GLY A 16 -1.63 -7.08 2.02
N ASP A 17 -0.97 -7.96 1.25
CA ASP A 17 -0.62 -9.31 1.70
C ASP A 17 0.30 -9.27 2.91
N THR A 18 1.33 -8.41 2.87
CA THR A 18 2.27 -8.22 3.98
C THR A 18 1.57 -7.72 5.25
N GLN A 19 0.62 -6.78 5.09
CA GLN A 19 -0.18 -6.28 6.20
C GLN A 19 -1.04 -7.39 6.82
N SER A 20 -1.63 -8.26 5.99
CA SER A 20 -2.42 -9.40 6.45
C SER A 20 -1.56 -10.42 7.22
N VAL A 21 -0.38 -10.75 6.69
CA VAL A 21 0.59 -11.64 7.36
C VAL A 21 1.02 -11.07 8.72
N ALA A 22 1.34 -9.78 8.79
CA ALA A 22 1.71 -9.12 10.04
C ALA A 22 0.59 -9.17 11.08
N ARG A 23 -0.67 -8.91 10.66
CA ARG A 23 -1.85 -9.02 11.54
C ARG A 23 -2.06 -10.43 12.06
N ASN A 24 -1.93 -11.44 11.21
CA ASN A 24 -2.08 -12.83 11.61
C ASN A 24 -0.97 -13.26 12.59
N GLY A 25 0.27 -12.85 12.33
CA GLY A 25 1.39 -13.09 13.25
C GLY A 25 1.16 -12.51 14.65
N MET A 26 0.67 -11.27 14.74
CA MET A 26 0.30 -10.66 16.01
C MET A 26 -0.75 -11.48 16.77
N ASN A 27 -1.81 -11.93 16.08
CA ASN A 27 -2.86 -12.73 16.70
C ASN A 27 -2.34 -14.08 17.22
N THR A 28 -1.48 -14.75 16.45
CA THR A 28 -0.85 -16.02 16.85
C THR A 28 0.01 -15.84 18.10
N VAL A 29 0.87 -14.82 18.12
CA VAL A 29 1.74 -14.54 19.27
C VAL A 29 0.91 -14.18 20.50
N SER A 30 -0.10 -13.33 20.35
CA SER A 30 -1.00 -12.97 21.45
C SER A 30 -1.73 -14.19 22.04
N GLY A 31 -2.17 -15.13 21.19
CA GLY A 31 -2.81 -16.37 21.64
C GLY A 31 -1.85 -17.29 22.39
N ALA A 32 -0.63 -17.46 21.88
CA ALA A 32 0.41 -18.23 22.55
C ALA A 32 0.79 -17.64 23.92
N LEU A 33 0.88 -16.31 24.02
CA LEU A 33 1.12 -15.62 25.27
C LEU A 33 0.02 -15.81 26.30
N ALA A 34 -1.25 -15.73 25.89
CA ALA A 34 -2.36 -15.95 26.80
C ALA A 34 -2.30 -17.35 27.45
N SER A 35 -1.88 -18.35 26.68
CA SER A 35 -1.64 -19.70 27.20
C SER A 35 -0.43 -19.75 28.15
N LEU A 36 0.69 -19.13 27.79
CA LEU A 36 1.90 -19.11 28.62
C LEU A 36 1.68 -18.40 29.96
N LYS A 37 0.95 -17.27 29.96
CA LYS A 37 0.59 -16.50 31.16
C LYS A 37 -0.21 -17.28 32.20
N SER A 38 -0.96 -18.29 31.76
CA SER A 38 -1.75 -19.12 32.67
C SER A 38 -0.88 -20.01 33.57
N THR A 39 0.40 -20.22 33.21
CA THR A 39 1.32 -21.12 33.90
C THR A 39 2.60 -20.44 34.40
N TRP A 40 2.91 -19.23 33.91
CA TRP A 40 4.11 -18.49 34.28
C TRP A 40 3.78 -17.23 35.08
N THR A 41 4.23 -17.18 36.34
CA THR A 41 4.01 -16.03 37.25
C THR A 41 5.34 -15.46 37.78
N GLY A 42 5.29 -14.22 38.29
CA GLY A 42 6.42 -13.52 38.89
C GLY A 42 7.04 -12.43 38.00
N ARG A 43 8.09 -11.77 38.50
CA ARG A 43 8.69 -10.56 37.89
C ARG A 43 9.21 -10.75 36.46
N ALA A 44 9.61 -11.98 36.10
CA ALA A 44 10.03 -12.30 34.73
C ALA A 44 8.85 -12.28 33.75
N CYS A 45 7.67 -12.73 34.18
CA CYS A 45 6.43 -12.66 33.39
C CYS A 45 6.03 -11.20 33.16
N GLU A 46 6.10 -10.34 34.20
CA GLU A 46 5.82 -8.90 34.08
C GLU A 46 6.75 -8.19 33.08
N ALA A 47 8.05 -8.50 33.11
CA ALA A 47 9.03 -7.90 32.19
C ALA A 47 8.82 -8.38 30.74
N TYR A 48 8.50 -9.66 30.57
CA TYR A 48 8.17 -10.23 29.26
C TYR A 48 6.88 -9.61 28.69
N ASP A 49 5.87 -9.41 29.53
CA ASP A 49 4.62 -8.75 29.16
C ASP A 49 4.80 -7.31 28.69
N ALA A 50 5.59 -6.53 29.43
CA ALA A 50 5.90 -5.17 29.04
C ALA A 50 6.59 -5.13 27.66
N SER A 51 7.56 -6.03 27.45
CA SER A 51 8.27 -6.16 26.18
C SER A 51 7.34 -6.57 25.04
N MET A 52 6.39 -7.48 25.32
CA MET A 52 5.42 -7.95 24.34
C MET A 52 4.41 -6.88 23.95
N ASN A 53 3.97 -6.06 24.92
CA ASN A 53 3.09 -4.94 24.65
C ASN A 53 3.79 -3.91 23.74
N ALA A 54 5.06 -3.58 24.04
CA ALA A 54 5.84 -2.68 23.20
C ALA A 54 6.00 -3.23 21.78
N TRP A 55 6.36 -4.51 21.64
CA TRP A 55 6.43 -5.18 20.35
C TRP A 55 5.10 -5.13 19.58
N MET A 56 3.98 -5.37 20.26
CA MET A 56 2.65 -5.34 19.64
C MET A 56 2.28 -3.93 19.16
N ASP A 57 2.67 -2.89 19.89
CA ASP A 57 2.46 -1.50 19.47
C ASP A 57 3.31 -1.14 18.24
N ASP A 58 4.57 -1.60 18.18
CA ASP A 58 5.41 -1.47 17.00
C ASP A 58 4.80 -2.18 15.78
N CYS A 59 4.26 -3.38 15.96
CA CYS A 59 3.58 -4.09 14.88
C CYS A 59 2.30 -3.37 14.40
N LYS A 60 1.52 -2.77 15.30
CA LYS A 60 0.37 -1.92 14.92
C LYS A 60 0.83 -0.71 14.11
N LEU A 61 1.94 -0.09 14.48
CA LEU A 61 2.51 1.03 13.74
C LEU A 61 2.91 0.60 12.32
N ILE A 62 3.60 -0.53 12.16
CA ILE A 62 3.95 -1.08 10.85
C ILE A 62 2.70 -1.32 10.00
N VAL A 63 1.69 -1.98 10.57
CA VAL A 63 0.41 -2.24 9.89
C VAL A 63 -0.29 -0.95 9.47
N HIS A 64 -0.25 0.08 10.30
CA HIS A 64 -0.81 1.39 9.98
C HIS A 64 -0.06 2.06 8.83
N LYS A 65 1.28 2.06 8.85
CA LYS A 65 2.11 2.61 7.77
C LYS A 65 1.94 1.87 6.44
N LEU A 66 1.77 0.55 6.47
CA LEU A 66 1.40 -0.21 5.27
C LEU A 66 0.05 0.23 4.70
N GLY A 67 -0.92 0.54 5.56
CA GLY A 67 -2.22 1.10 5.16
C GLY A 67 -2.09 2.46 4.49
N GLU A 68 -1.35 3.39 5.07
CA GLU A 68 -1.08 4.71 4.48
C GLU A 68 -0.44 4.60 3.09
N MET A 69 0.51 3.68 2.91
CA MET A 69 1.15 3.45 1.61
C MET A 69 0.17 2.92 0.56
N ILE A 70 -0.74 2.02 0.94
CA ILE A 70 -1.81 1.51 0.06
C ILE A 70 -2.75 2.65 -0.33
N GLU A 71 -3.15 3.50 0.62
CA GLU A 71 -4.01 4.67 0.35
C GLU A 71 -3.34 5.67 -0.59
N MET A 72 -2.06 6.00 -0.37
CA MET A 72 -1.30 6.86 -1.29
C MET A 72 -1.21 6.27 -2.69
N MET A 73 -0.97 4.96 -2.82
CA MET A 73 -0.97 4.30 -4.13
C MET A 73 -2.36 4.32 -4.80
N ASN A 74 -3.44 4.20 -4.03
CA ASN A 74 -4.80 4.31 -4.56
C ASN A 74 -5.17 5.76 -4.95
N GLY A 75 -4.73 6.75 -4.19
CA GLY A 75 -4.90 8.17 -4.48
C GLY A 75 -4.14 8.59 -5.74
N ASN A 76 -2.86 8.22 -5.83
CA ASN A 76 -2.03 8.46 -7.02
C ASN A 76 -2.64 7.81 -8.28
N ARG A 77 -3.25 6.63 -8.15
CA ARG A 77 -3.98 5.97 -9.25
C ARG A 77 -5.10 6.85 -9.79
N LYS A 78 -5.94 7.41 -8.90
CA LYS A 78 -7.08 8.27 -9.31
C LYS A 78 -6.59 9.46 -10.12
N VAL A 79 -5.52 10.12 -9.65
CA VAL A 79 -4.90 11.27 -10.34
C VAL A 79 -4.32 10.88 -11.70
N ILE A 80 -3.61 9.74 -11.78
CA ILE A 80 -3.04 9.24 -13.04
C ILE A 80 -4.16 8.94 -14.04
N THR A 81 -5.22 8.24 -13.63
CA THR A 81 -6.35 7.92 -14.51
C THR A 81 -7.08 9.17 -14.99
N GLU A 82 -7.34 10.14 -14.11
CA GLU A 82 -7.95 11.43 -14.49
C GLU A 82 -7.07 12.21 -15.47
N GLY A 83 -5.76 12.28 -15.23
CA GLY A 83 -4.80 12.93 -16.13
C GLY A 83 -4.68 12.24 -17.49
N GLU A 84 -4.69 10.90 -17.51
CA GLU A 84 -4.68 10.12 -18.75
C GLU A 84 -5.96 10.32 -19.56
N GLN A 85 -7.12 10.33 -18.91
CA GLN A 85 -8.40 10.60 -19.57
C GLN A 85 -8.44 12.02 -20.12
N ALA A 86 -8.02 13.02 -19.35
CA ALA A 86 -7.94 14.40 -19.81
C ALA A 86 -6.98 14.58 -21.00
N ASN A 87 -5.84 13.89 -20.98
CA ASN A 87 -4.90 13.88 -22.09
C ASN A 87 -5.47 13.16 -23.32
N ALA A 88 -6.18 12.05 -23.14
CA ALA A 88 -6.85 11.33 -24.23
C ALA A 88 -7.96 12.17 -24.87
N ASP A 89 -8.79 12.84 -24.07
CA ASP A 89 -9.85 13.73 -24.55
C ASP A 89 -9.26 14.96 -25.27
N THR A 90 -8.14 15.50 -24.78
CA THR A 90 -7.42 16.58 -25.44
C THR A 90 -6.83 16.10 -26.77
N ALA A 91 -6.19 14.94 -26.80
CA ALA A 91 -5.63 14.35 -28.02
C ALA A 91 -6.72 14.01 -29.05
N ALA A 92 -7.88 13.52 -28.62
CA ALA A 92 -9.02 13.25 -29.49
C ALA A 92 -9.63 14.52 -30.10
N ARG A 93 -9.43 15.67 -29.45
CA ARG A 93 -9.84 17.00 -29.94
C ARG A 93 -8.80 17.66 -30.85
N ILE A 94 -7.57 17.17 -30.88
CA ILE A 94 -6.60 17.60 -31.89
C ILE A 94 -7.06 16.99 -33.21
N PRO A 95 -7.47 17.79 -34.21
CA PRO A 95 -7.84 17.24 -35.50
C PRO A 95 -6.59 16.57 -36.07
N VAL A 96 -6.65 15.24 -36.26
CA VAL A 96 -5.71 14.50 -37.12
C VAL A 96 -5.97 14.89 -38.57
N GLY A 97 -5.70 16.16 -38.88
CA GLY A 97 -5.74 16.71 -40.23
C GLY A 97 -4.60 16.09 -41.02
N ALA A 98 -4.98 15.26 -41.98
CA ALA A 98 -4.19 14.61 -43.02
C ALA A 98 -2.68 14.95 -43.03
N GLY A 99 -1.87 13.96 -42.65
CA GLY A 99 -0.56 13.81 -43.27
C GLY A 99 -0.74 13.71 -44.78
N GLY A 100 -0.51 14.83 -45.46
CA GLY A 100 -0.67 14.99 -46.89
C GLY A 100 -0.12 16.33 -47.41
N GLY A 101 1.02 16.78 -46.86
CA GLY A 101 1.92 17.70 -47.57
C GLY A 101 1.91 19.17 -47.15
N GLY A 102 3.12 19.70 -46.96
CA GLY A 102 3.43 21.12 -47.20
C GLY A 102 3.83 21.93 -45.96
N LEU A 103 5.13 21.96 -45.66
CA LEU A 103 5.75 23.03 -44.88
C LEU A 103 5.58 24.36 -45.64
N PRO A 104 5.23 25.49 -44.99
CA PRO A 104 5.14 26.78 -45.65
C PRO A 104 6.54 27.39 -45.77
N GLY A 105 7.02 27.45 -47.00
CA GLY A 105 8.22 28.16 -47.38
C GLY A 105 8.13 28.60 -48.83
N VAL A 106 7.22 29.54 -49.12
CA VAL A 106 7.28 30.66 -50.08
C VAL A 106 6.00 31.49 -49.97
#